data_AF-A0A7W6TG84-F1
#
_entry.id   AF-A0A7W6TG84-F1
#
_cell.length_a   1.000
_cell.length_b   1.000
_cell.length_c   1.000
_cell.angle_alpha   90.00
_cell.angle_beta   90.00
_cell.angle_gamma   90.00
#
_symmetry.space_group_name_H-M   'P 1'
#
loop_
_entity.id
_entity.type
_entity.pdbx_description
1 polymer ?
#
loop_
_entity_poly.entity_id
_entity_poly.type
_entity_poly.pdbx_seq_one_letter_code
_entity_poly.pdbx_strand_id
1 'polypeptide(L)'
;MNSIDQERAFSDKIDCKFPYLDTSKATALVAEALSISPNAAFCVLYEILAPPHSEKVPKQRQRELLATWSELASFPLAVPISNMASHVIDGREVSTKQALSLMREAAAIQGQYAALTVISHLAYAGNENLDCDAVDTLEREIRMRWDASI
;
A
#
# COMPACT_ATOMS: atom_id res chain seq x y z
N MET A 1 -13.50 15.81 -13.41
CA MET A 1 -12.99 15.37 -12.10
C MET A 1 -11.48 15.29 -12.24
N ASN A 2 -10.71 15.93 -11.37
CA ASN A 2 -9.25 15.81 -11.44
C ASN A 2 -8.82 14.44 -10.86
N SER A 3 -7.57 14.05 -11.07
CA SER A 3 -7.06 12.75 -10.62
C SER A 3 -7.16 12.56 -9.10
N ILE A 4 -7.00 13.63 -8.31
CA ILE A 4 -7.10 13.60 -6.84
C ILE A 4 -8.53 13.28 -6.37
N ASP A 5 -9.53 13.89 -7.01
CA ASP A 5 -10.94 13.63 -6.71
C ASP A 5 -11.32 12.18 -7.07
N GLN A 6 -10.75 11.64 -8.15
CA GLN A 6 -10.93 10.23 -8.53
C GLN A 6 -10.28 9.28 -7.54
N GLU A 7 -9.04 9.56 -7.11
CA GLU A 7 -8.34 8.80 -6.08
C GLU A 7 -9.13 8.76 -4.78
N ARG A 8 -9.63 9.91 -4.32
CA ARG A 8 -10.44 10.00 -3.09
C ARG A 8 -11.73 9.21 -3.20
N ALA A 9 -12.51 9.43 -4.26
CA ALA A 9 -13.77 8.72 -4.48
C ALA A 9 -13.56 7.19 -4.57
N PHE A 10 -12.45 6.76 -5.18
CA PHE A 10 -12.11 5.35 -5.26
C PHE A 10 -11.66 4.79 -3.90
N SER A 11 -10.86 5.52 -3.13
CA SER A 11 -10.47 5.13 -1.77
C SER A 11 -11.70 4.95 -0.89
N ASP A 12 -12.62 5.91 -0.86
CA ASP A 12 -13.87 5.85 -0.07
C ASP A 12 -14.78 4.67 -0.47
N LYS A 13 -14.72 4.28 -1.75
CA LYS A 13 -15.46 3.14 -2.31
C LYS A 13 -14.94 1.81 -1.77
N ILE A 14 -13.62 1.66 -1.62
CA ILE A 14 -12.98 0.38 -1.24
C ILE A 14 -12.66 0.26 0.25
N ASP A 15 -12.58 1.37 0.99
CA ASP A 15 -12.23 1.40 2.41
C ASP A 15 -13.10 0.44 3.23
N CYS A 16 -12.45 -0.58 3.79
CA CYS A 16 -13.06 -1.68 4.56
C CYS A 16 -14.18 -2.44 3.82
N LYS A 17 -14.26 -2.29 2.49
CA LYS A 17 -15.30 -2.84 1.60
C LYS A 17 -14.71 -3.63 0.43
N PHE A 18 -13.40 -3.85 0.43
CA PHE A 18 -12.74 -4.61 -0.62
C PHE A 18 -13.29 -6.06 -0.65
N PRO A 19 -13.61 -6.61 -1.83
CA PRO A 19 -14.28 -7.90 -1.95
C PRO A 19 -13.27 -9.06 -1.85
N TYR A 20 -12.67 -9.26 -0.68
CA TYR A 20 -11.53 -10.17 -0.48
C TYR A 20 -11.77 -11.59 -1.01
N LEU A 21 -12.98 -12.13 -0.84
CA LEU A 21 -13.33 -13.52 -1.21
C LEU A 21 -13.90 -13.66 -2.64
N ASP A 22 -14.18 -12.55 -3.33
CA ASP A 22 -14.70 -12.56 -4.70
C ASP A 22 -13.58 -12.15 -5.67
N THR A 23 -12.91 -13.15 -6.24
CA THR A 23 -11.78 -12.94 -7.17
C THR A 23 -12.15 -12.02 -8.33
N SER A 24 -13.33 -12.21 -8.92
CA SER A 24 -13.72 -11.43 -10.11
C SER A 24 -13.86 -9.95 -9.76
N LYS A 25 -14.56 -9.65 -8.65
CA LYS A 25 -14.72 -8.25 -8.19
C LYS A 25 -13.40 -7.65 -7.71
N ALA A 26 -12.57 -8.43 -7.02
CA ALA A 26 -11.26 -7.97 -6.56
C ALA A 26 -10.37 -7.59 -7.75
N THR A 27 -10.26 -8.45 -8.76
CA THR A 27 -9.49 -8.16 -9.99
C THR A 27 -10.04 -6.95 -10.74
N ALA A 28 -11.36 -6.81 -10.82
CA ALA A 28 -11.98 -5.65 -11.45
C ALA A 28 -11.63 -4.34 -10.71
N LEU A 29 -11.60 -4.33 -9.38
CA LEU A 29 -11.18 -3.17 -8.59
C LEU A 29 -9.68 -2.87 -8.72
N VAL A 30 -8.82 -3.89 -8.82
CA VAL A 30 -7.39 -3.68 -9.11
C VAL A 30 -7.22 -2.99 -10.47
N ALA A 31 -7.91 -3.47 -11.51
CA ALA A 31 -7.86 -2.88 -12.85
C ALA A 31 -8.42 -1.44 -12.87
N GLU A 32 -9.53 -1.19 -12.17
CA GLU A 32 -10.10 0.15 -12.01
C GLU A 32 -9.10 1.10 -11.33
N ALA A 33 -8.49 0.67 -10.23
CA ALA A 33 -7.49 1.46 -9.50
C ALA A 33 -6.31 1.86 -10.40
N LEU A 34 -5.78 0.90 -11.17
CA LEU A 34 -4.67 1.12 -12.10
C LEU A 34 -5.02 2.10 -13.22
N SER A 35 -6.29 2.17 -13.62
CA SER A 35 -6.77 3.15 -14.61
C SER A 35 -6.88 4.58 -14.06
N ILE A 36 -6.96 4.71 -12.73
CA ILE A 36 -7.05 6.00 -12.04
C ILE A 36 -5.64 6.56 -11.81
N SER A 37 -4.82 5.86 -11.03
CA SER A 37 -3.45 6.28 -10.72
C SER A 37 -2.68 5.21 -9.92
N PRO A 38 -1.35 5.36 -9.78
CA PRO A 38 -0.58 4.55 -8.83
C PRO A 38 -1.08 4.66 -7.38
N ASN A 39 -1.51 5.84 -6.92
CA ASN A 39 -2.03 6.01 -5.55
C ASN A 39 -3.29 5.16 -5.34
N ALA A 40 -4.24 5.19 -6.28
CA ALA A 40 -5.44 4.35 -6.19
C ALA A 40 -5.07 2.87 -6.14
N ALA A 41 -4.09 2.43 -6.95
CA ALA A 41 -3.59 1.05 -6.90
C ALA A 41 -2.96 0.72 -5.53
N PHE A 42 -2.23 1.64 -4.91
CA PHE A 42 -1.69 1.45 -3.56
C PHE A 42 -2.77 1.43 -2.47
N CYS A 43 -3.90 2.12 -2.64
CA CYS A 43 -5.05 1.96 -1.74
C CYS A 43 -5.59 0.51 -1.77
N VAL A 44 -5.66 -0.12 -2.95
CA VAL A 44 -6.02 -1.55 -3.05
C VAL A 44 -5.00 -2.43 -2.34
N LEU A 45 -3.71 -2.15 -2.48
CA LEU A 45 -2.67 -2.92 -1.79
C LEU A 45 -2.82 -2.78 -0.26
N TYR A 46 -3.11 -1.58 0.24
CA TYR A 46 -3.38 -1.36 1.66
C TYR A 46 -4.55 -2.23 2.16
N GLU A 47 -5.66 -2.27 1.44
CA GLU A 47 -6.81 -3.14 1.77
C GLU A 47 -6.42 -4.62 1.84
N ILE A 48 -5.60 -5.11 0.90
CA ILE A 48 -5.14 -6.50 0.90
C ILE A 48 -4.29 -6.81 2.14
N LEU A 49 -3.46 -5.86 2.58
CA LEU A 49 -2.54 -6.01 3.70
C LEU A 49 -3.24 -5.88 5.05
N ALA A 50 -4.21 -4.97 5.15
CA ALA A 50 -4.88 -4.59 6.37
C ALA A 50 -6.41 -4.79 6.27
N PRO A 51 -6.90 -6.02 6.02
CA PRO A 51 -8.34 -6.27 6.01
C PRO A 51 -8.94 -5.94 7.40
N PRO A 52 -10.18 -5.44 7.46
CA PRO A 52 -10.82 -5.09 8.72
C PRO A 52 -10.98 -6.33 9.60
N HIS A 53 -10.89 -6.18 10.92
CA HIS A 53 -10.96 -7.31 11.87
C HIS A 53 -12.24 -8.15 11.78
N SER A 54 -13.33 -7.60 11.23
CA SER A 54 -14.57 -8.31 10.95
C SER A 54 -14.44 -9.33 9.81
N GLU A 55 -13.51 -9.12 8.89
CA GLU A 55 -13.27 -9.98 7.73
C GLU A 55 -12.17 -11.01 8.04
N LYS A 56 -12.52 -12.29 7.94
CA LYS A 56 -11.58 -13.38 8.18
C LYS A 56 -10.91 -13.79 6.87
N VAL A 57 -9.99 -12.97 6.38
CA VAL A 57 -9.24 -13.25 5.15
C VAL A 57 -8.08 -14.19 5.46
N PRO A 58 -8.02 -15.41 4.90
CA PRO A 58 -6.88 -16.30 5.10
C PRO A 58 -5.60 -15.72 4.49
N LYS A 59 -4.43 -15.94 5.11
CA LYS A 59 -3.13 -15.53 4.54
C LYS A 59 -2.92 -16.00 3.10
N GLN A 60 -3.34 -17.23 2.81
CA GLN A 60 -3.27 -17.77 1.45
C GLN A 60 -4.05 -16.90 0.44
N ARG A 61 -5.20 -16.38 0.86
CA ARG A 61 -6.00 -15.50 0.03
C ARG A 61 -5.35 -14.14 -0.16
N GLN A 62 -4.72 -13.58 0.88
CA GLN A 62 -3.94 -12.35 0.75
C GLN A 62 -2.79 -12.52 -0.25
N ARG A 63 -2.12 -13.68 -0.27
CA ARG A 63 -1.07 -13.98 -1.28
C ARG A 63 -1.62 -13.99 -2.70
N GLU A 64 -2.76 -14.63 -2.93
CA GLU A 64 -3.42 -14.65 -4.24
C GLU A 64 -3.77 -13.24 -4.72
N LEU A 65 -4.36 -12.43 -3.83
CA LEU A 65 -4.70 -11.03 -4.13
C LEU A 65 -3.44 -10.19 -4.40
N LEU A 66 -2.38 -10.35 -3.61
CA LEU A 66 -1.10 -9.70 -3.83
C LEU A 66 -0.47 -10.10 -5.16
N ALA A 67 -0.56 -11.38 -5.54
CA ALA A 67 -0.05 -11.86 -6.83
C ALA A 67 -0.80 -11.20 -7.99
N THR A 68 -2.15 -11.20 -7.96
CA THR A 68 -2.97 -10.51 -8.96
C THR A 68 -2.64 -9.01 -9.05
N TRP A 69 -2.51 -8.34 -7.90
CA TRP A 69 -2.11 -6.93 -7.87
C TRP A 69 -0.73 -6.72 -8.50
N SER A 70 0.24 -7.56 -8.15
CA SER A 70 1.63 -7.46 -8.62
C SER A 70 1.78 -7.75 -10.11
N GLU A 71 0.98 -8.67 -10.65
CA GLU A 71 0.96 -8.99 -12.09
C GLU A 71 0.43 -7.83 -12.94
N LEU A 72 -0.52 -7.05 -12.40
CA LEU A 72 -1.16 -5.95 -13.11
C LEU A 72 -0.44 -4.60 -12.90
N ALA A 73 0.25 -4.41 -11.77
CA ALA A 73 0.92 -3.16 -11.43
C ALA A 73 2.28 -3.00 -12.15
N SER A 74 2.43 -1.93 -12.95
CA SER A 74 3.60 -1.70 -13.80
C SER A 74 4.41 -0.41 -13.48
N PHE A 75 4.20 0.18 -12.31
CA PHE A 75 4.90 1.41 -11.90
C PHE A 75 6.14 1.14 -11.02
N PRO A 76 7.12 2.07 -10.95
CA PRO A 76 8.45 1.83 -10.35
C PRO A 76 8.45 1.28 -8.91
N LEU A 77 7.50 1.72 -8.07
CA LEU A 77 7.40 1.29 -6.67
C LEU A 77 6.65 -0.04 -6.48
N ALA A 78 6.02 -0.60 -7.53
CA ALA A 78 5.17 -1.78 -7.40
C ALA A 78 5.95 -3.00 -6.88
N VAL A 79 7.05 -3.35 -7.56
CA VAL A 79 7.89 -4.52 -7.23
C VAL A 79 8.53 -4.44 -5.85
N PRO A 80 9.21 -3.35 -5.45
CA PRO A 80 9.84 -3.31 -4.13
C PRO A 80 8.81 -3.34 -2.99
N ILE A 81 7.65 -2.67 -3.14
CA ILE A 81 6.59 -2.68 -2.12
C ILE A 81 5.89 -4.05 -2.08
N SER A 82 5.59 -4.68 -3.22
CA SER A 82 4.96 -6.01 -3.24
C SER A 82 5.86 -7.09 -2.66
N ASN A 83 7.17 -7.00 -2.87
CA ASN A 83 8.13 -7.89 -2.22
C ASN A 83 8.06 -7.74 -0.69
N MET A 84 8.11 -6.52 -0.17
CA MET A 84 8.00 -6.25 1.28
C MET A 84 6.64 -6.72 1.84
N ALA A 85 5.56 -6.49 1.11
CA ALA A 85 4.23 -7.00 1.42
C ALA A 85 4.18 -8.52 1.55
N SER A 86 4.81 -9.24 0.62
CA SER A 86 4.91 -10.70 0.64
C SER A 86 5.63 -11.20 1.90
N HIS A 87 6.71 -10.53 2.32
CA HIS A 87 7.40 -10.84 3.58
C HIS A 87 6.46 -10.76 4.79
N VAL A 88 5.71 -9.65 4.91
CA VAL A 88 4.78 -9.43 6.04
C VAL A 88 3.63 -10.45 6.03
N ILE A 89 3.02 -10.72 4.88
CA ILE A 89 1.95 -11.74 4.75
C ILE A 89 2.46 -13.11 5.22
N ASP A 90 3.70 -13.46 4.88
CA ASP A 90 4.36 -14.69 5.31
C ASP A 90 4.74 -14.70 6.80
N GLY A 91 4.52 -13.61 7.54
CA GLY A 91 4.90 -13.48 8.94
C GLY A 91 6.40 -13.31 9.13
N ARG A 92 7.12 -12.85 8.11
CA ARG A 92 8.54 -12.49 8.19
C ARG A 92 8.67 -11.04 8.60
N GLU A 93 9.72 -10.76 9.36
CA GLU A 93 9.99 -9.42 9.83
C GLU A 93 10.51 -8.50 8.72
N VAL A 94 10.19 -7.21 8.83
CA VAL A 94 10.76 -6.14 8.01
C VAL A 94 11.68 -5.31 8.90
N SER A 95 12.94 -5.18 8.49
CA SER A 95 13.88 -4.34 9.25
C SER A 95 13.57 -2.86 9.03
N THR A 96 13.76 -2.04 10.06
CA THR A 96 13.64 -0.57 9.98
C THR A 96 14.48 -0.01 8.83
N LYS A 97 15.69 -0.54 8.61
CA LYS A 97 16.57 -0.11 7.51
C LYS A 97 15.93 -0.32 6.13
N GLN A 98 15.28 -1.47 5.91
CA GLN A 98 14.59 -1.76 4.64
C GLN A 98 13.40 -0.81 4.44
N ALA A 99 12.58 -0.60 5.47
CA ALA A 99 11.45 0.33 5.41
C ALA A 99 11.92 1.75 5.10
N LEU A 100 12.88 2.29 5.86
CA LEU A 100 13.41 3.64 5.65
C LEU A 100 14.07 3.82 4.26
N SER A 101 14.72 2.78 3.72
CA SER A 101 15.24 2.83 2.35
C SER A 101 14.12 3.00 1.34
N LEU A 102 13.07 2.17 1.44
CA LEU A 102 11.95 2.19 0.51
C LEU A 102 11.11 3.47 0.63
N MET A 103 10.97 4.02 1.84
CA MET A 103 10.36 5.34 2.04
C MET A 103 11.12 6.45 1.30
N ARG A 104 12.46 6.41 1.30
CA ARG A 104 13.28 7.38 0.54
C ARG A 104 13.15 7.20 -0.97
N GLU A 105 13.01 5.97 -1.45
CA GLU A 105 12.70 5.70 -2.85
C GLU A 105 11.33 6.26 -3.24
N ALA A 106 10.30 6.04 -2.40
CA ALA A 106 8.98 6.63 -2.61
C ALA A 106 9.03 8.17 -2.59
N ALA A 107 9.83 8.74 -1.69
CA ALA A 107 10.06 10.17 -1.57
C ALA A 107 10.60 10.82 -2.87
N ALA A 108 11.26 10.07 -3.73
CA ALA A 108 11.75 10.60 -5.02
C ALA A 108 10.62 10.84 -6.04
N ILE A 109 9.41 10.32 -5.79
CA ILE A 109 8.26 10.44 -6.68
C ILE A 109 7.20 11.30 -5.97
N GLN A 110 7.03 12.54 -6.41
CA GLN A 110 6.11 13.52 -5.82
C GLN A 110 4.68 12.95 -5.70
N GLY A 111 4.06 13.14 -4.54
CA GLY A 111 2.63 12.88 -4.32
C GLY A 111 2.22 11.41 -4.17
N GLN A 112 3.17 10.48 -4.00
CA GLN A 112 2.88 9.04 -3.78
C GLN A 112 2.46 8.76 -2.32
N TYR A 113 1.44 9.47 -1.83
CA TYR A 113 0.98 9.39 -0.44
C TYR A 113 0.48 7.99 -0.06
N ALA A 114 -0.25 7.30 -0.95
CA ALA A 114 -0.75 5.96 -0.67
C ALA A 114 0.39 4.93 -0.62
N ALA A 115 1.39 5.05 -1.50
CA ALA A 115 2.59 4.22 -1.44
C ALA A 115 3.33 4.38 -0.11
N LEU A 116 3.49 5.63 0.34
CA LEU A 116 4.14 5.95 1.62
C LEU A 116 3.37 5.36 2.81
N THR A 117 2.04 5.48 2.82
CA THR A 117 1.19 4.84 3.84
C THR A 117 1.37 3.32 3.87
N VAL A 118 1.42 2.66 2.70
CA VAL A 118 1.63 1.21 2.62
C VAL A 118 2.98 0.82 3.22
N ILE A 119 4.05 1.53 2.88
CA ILE A 119 5.40 1.23 3.41
C ILE A 119 5.43 1.39 4.93
N SER A 120 4.84 2.47 5.44
CA SER A 120 4.73 2.74 6.88
C SER A 120 4.00 1.61 7.60
N HIS A 121 2.83 1.21 7.08
CA HIS A 121 2.07 0.07 7.61
C HIS A 121 2.89 -1.23 7.63
N LEU A 122 3.59 -1.55 6.53
CA LEU A 122 4.43 -2.75 6.43
C LEU A 122 5.58 -2.74 7.44
N ALA A 123 6.15 -1.57 7.74
CA ALA A 123 7.19 -1.43 8.74
C ALA A 123 6.68 -1.82 10.14
N TYR A 124 5.46 -1.41 10.50
CA TYR A 124 4.84 -1.74 11.78
C TYR A 124 4.38 -3.19 11.87
N ALA A 125 3.75 -3.71 10.80
CA ALA A 125 3.21 -5.06 10.79
C ALA A 125 4.30 -6.15 10.89
N GLY A 126 5.54 -5.83 10.49
CA GLY A 126 6.67 -6.76 10.48
C GLY A 126 7.54 -6.75 11.72
N ASN A 127 7.29 -5.95 12.77
CA ASN A 127 8.27 -5.84 13.87
C ASN A 127 7.69 -5.32 15.20
N GLU A 128 7.66 -6.17 16.23
CA GLU A 128 7.23 -5.81 17.59
C GLU A 128 8.23 -4.90 18.33
N ASN A 129 9.49 -4.80 17.86
CA ASN A 129 10.58 -4.03 18.45
C ASN A 129 11.09 -2.90 17.53
N LEU A 130 10.27 -2.45 16.58
CA LEU A 130 10.65 -1.39 15.65
C LEU A 130 10.91 -0.07 16.40
N ASP A 131 11.93 0.66 15.98
CA ASP A 131 12.03 2.10 16.25
C ASP A 131 10.97 2.83 15.42
N CYS A 132 9.76 2.91 15.96
CA CYS A 132 8.61 3.57 15.34
C CYS A 132 8.86 5.07 15.10
N ASP A 133 9.67 5.71 15.95
CA ASP A 133 9.92 7.15 15.88
C ASP A 133 10.65 7.54 14.59
N ALA A 134 11.57 6.69 14.12
CA ALA A 134 12.30 6.93 12.88
C ALA A 134 11.40 6.85 11.63
N VAL A 135 10.45 5.91 11.60
CA VAL A 135 9.48 5.75 10.50
C VAL A 135 8.51 6.92 10.48
N ASP A 136 7.88 7.24 11.61
CA ASP A 136 6.94 8.36 11.74
C ASP A 136 7.59 9.70 11.38
N THR A 137 8.84 9.91 11.83
CA THR A 137 9.57 11.14 11.54
C THR A 137 9.83 11.28 10.05
N LEU A 138 10.34 10.24 9.39
CA LEU A 138 10.62 10.29 7.95
C LEU A 138 9.32 10.44 7.13
N GLU A 139 8.25 9.74 7.49
CA GLU A 139 6.96 9.87 6.83
C GLU A 139 6.46 11.32 6.86
N ARG A 140 6.47 11.92 8.06
CA ARG A 140 6.03 13.31 8.25
C ARG A 140 6.89 14.28 7.44
N GLU A 141 8.21 14.12 7.43
CA GLU A 141 9.12 14.95 6.63
C GLU A 141 8.82 14.88 5.13
N ILE A 142 8.59 13.67 4.61
CA ILE A 142 8.25 13.46 3.19
C ILE A 142 6.92 14.16 2.86
N ARG A 143 5.88 13.96 3.68
CA ARG A 143 4.56 14.57 3.48
C ARG A 143 4.64 16.09 3.51
N MET A 144 5.28 16.68 4.52
CA MET A 144 5.46 18.14 4.62
C MET A 144 6.15 18.73 3.39
N ARG A 145 7.19 18.07 2.88
CA ARG A 145 7.90 18.52 1.68
C ARG A 145 7.02 18.43 0.43
N TRP A 146 6.20 17.38 0.32
CA TRP A 146 5.27 17.26 -0.79
C TRP A 146 4.18 18.33 -0.74
N ASP A 147 3.60 18.59 0.44
CA ASP A 147 2.56 19.60 0.65
C ASP A 147 3.07 21.03 0.38
N ALA A 148 4.33 21.32 0.71
CA ALA A 148 4.97 22.60 0.42
C ALA A 148 5.23 22.85 -1.08
N SER A 149 5.05 21.84 -1.92
CA SER A 149 5.23 21.91 -3.38
C SER A 149 3.90 22.06 -4.16
N ILE A 150 2.77 22.21 -3.45
CA ILE A 150 1.41 22.37 -3.99
C ILE A 150 1.00 23.86 -3.98
#